data_AF-A0AAW1Q6U4-F1
#
_entry.id   AF-A0AAW1Q6U4-F1
#
_cell.length_a   1.000
_cell.length_b   1.000
_cell.length_c   1.000
_cell.angle_alpha   90.00
_cell.angle_beta   90.00
_cell.angle_gamma   90.00
#
_symmetry.space_group_name_H-M   'P 1'
#
loop_
_entity.id
_entity.type
_entity.pdbx_description
1 polymer ?
#
loop_
_entity_poly.entity_id
_entity_poly.type
_entity_poly.pdbx_seq_one_letter_code
_entity_poly.pdbx_strand_id
1 'polypeptide(L)' 'MFPRSMLFDKLLPRAWLRFYQKYVDEQAKQEIKDQLLAYDRTLLVADPRRCEPKKFGGPGARARFQKSYR' A
#
# COMPACT_ATOMS: atom_id res chain seq x y z
N MET A 1 0.02 0.12 -11.79
CA MET A 1 0.05 1.53 -11.36
C MET A 1 -1.02 1.66 -10.29
N PHE A 2 -0.65 1.85 -9.02
CA PHE A 2 -1.66 1.94 -7.95
C PHE A 2 -2.58 3.13 -8.26
N PRO A 3 -3.90 2.96 -8.19
CA PRO A 3 -4.83 4.04 -8.49
C PRO A 3 -4.56 5.21 -7.55
N ARG A 4 -4.62 6.45 -8.08
CA ARG A 4 -4.35 7.67 -7.30
C ARG A 4 -5.26 7.78 -6.07
N SER A 5 -6.44 7.17 -6.09
CA SER A 5 -7.35 7.07 -4.95
C SER A 5 -6.67 6.44 -3.72
N MET A 6 -6.06 5.26 -3.89
CA MET A 6 -5.43 4.51 -2.80
C MET A 6 -4.27 5.24 -2.12
N LEU A 7 -3.65 6.23 -2.77
CA LEU A 7 -2.61 7.06 -2.14
C LEU A 7 -3.22 8.15 -1.25
N PHE A 8 -4.32 8.74 -1.69
CA PHE A 8 -5.02 9.80 -0.95
C PHE A 8 -5.70 9.25 0.31
N ASP A 9 -6.28 8.05 0.19
CA ASP A 9 -6.99 7.37 1.29
C ASP A 9 -6.08 7.06 2.49
N LYS A 10 -4.78 6.85 2.25
CA LYS A 10 -3.78 6.57 3.30
C LYS A 10 -3.21 7.83 3.94
N LEU A 11 -3.34 8.98 3.28
CA LEU A 11 -2.68 10.22 3.68
C LEU A 11 -3.39 10.88 4.87
N LEU A 12 -4.72 10.97 4.80
CA LEU A 12 -5.55 11.58 5.85
C LEU A 12 -5.45 10.83 7.21
N PRO A 13 -5.64 9.50 7.29
CA PRO A 13 -5.60 8.79 8.56
C PRO A 13 -4.20 8.81 9.20
N ARG A 14 -3.15 8.71 8.39
CA ARG A 14 -1.76 8.78 8.86
C ARG A 14 -1.41 10.16 9.38
N ALA A 15 -1.88 11.23 8.73
CA ALA A 15 -1.70 12.59 9.21
C ALA A 15 -2.40 12.81 10.56
N TRP A 16 -3.62 12.28 10.71
CA TRP A 16 -4.37 12.34 11.97
C TRP A 16 -3.65 11.64 13.13
N LEU A 17 -3.24 10.38 12.96
CA LEU A 17 -2.47 9.67 13.99
C LEU A 17 -1.20 10.41 14.39
N ARG A 18 -0.51 11.02 13.41
CA ARG A 18 0.72 11.78 13.65
C ARG A 18 0.48 13.08 14.40
N PHE A 19 -0.67 13.72 14.19
CA PHE A 19 -1.09 14.89 14.96
C PHE A 19 -1.34 14.54 16.42
N TYR A 20 -2.16 13.51 16.68
CA TYR A 20 -2.46 13.07 18.05
C TYR A 20 -1.20 12.64 18.82
N GLN A 21 -0.27 11.98 18.14
CA GLN A 21 1.00 11.60 18.76
C GLN A 21 1.85 12.79 19.23
N LYS A 22 1.72 13.97 18.60
CA LYS A 22 2.55 15.14 18.93
C LYS A 22 1.87 16.12 19.88
N TYR A 23 0.54 16.25 19.83
CA TYR A 23 -0.17 17.39 20.42
C TYR A 23 -1.25 17.03 21.46
N VAL A 24 -1.65 15.76 21.57
CA VAL A 24 -2.76 15.34 22.44
C VAL A 24 -2.24 14.30 23.43
N ASP A 25 -2.69 13.05 23.35
CA ASP A 25 -2.38 12.00 24.33
C ASP A 25 -2.21 10.65 23.63
N GLU A 26 -1.39 9.77 24.21
CA GLU A 26 -1.16 8.43 23.66
C GLU A 26 -2.41 7.53 23.74
N GLN A 27 -3.28 7.74 24.74
CA GLN A 27 -4.51 6.94 24.89
C GLN A 27 -5.48 7.20 23.73
N ALA A 28 -5.75 8.48 23.41
CA ALA A 28 -6.62 8.86 22.29
C ALA A 28 -6.05 8.38 20.94
N LYS A 29 -4.74 8.44 20.76
CA LYS A 29 -4.06 7.89 19.57
C LYS A 29 -4.29 6.37 19.44
N GLN A 30 -4.22 5.63 20.55
CA GLN A 30 -4.39 4.18 20.55
C GLN A 30 -5.83 3.80 20.13
N GLU A 31 -6.84 4.49 20.67
CA GLU A 31 -8.25 4.28 20.32
C GLU A 31 -8.51 4.53 18.83
N ILE A 32 -8.00 5.64 18.28
CA ILE A 32 -8.12 5.95 16.84
C ILE A 32 -7.40 4.90 15.99
N LYS A 33 -6.22 4.45 16.43
CA LYS A 33 -5.44 3.42 15.72
C LYS A 33 -6.20 2.11 15.66
N ASP A 34 -6.83 1.71 16.76
CA ASP A 34 -7.58 0.45 16.84
C ASP A 34 -8.86 0.52 15.98
N GLN A 35 -9.54 1.66 15.94
CA GLN A 35 -10.66 1.90 15.03
C GLN A 35 -10.24 1.81 13.55
N LEU A 36 -9.10 2.41 13.19
CA LEU A 36 -8.56 2.34 11.82
C LEU A 36 -8.13 0.93 11.44
N LEU A 37 -7.53 0.18 12.37
CA LEU A 37 -7.14 -1.21 12.16
C LEU A 37 -8.35 -2.15 12.00
N ALA A 38 -9.45 -1.87 12.72
CA ALA A 38 -10.70 -2.62 12.60
C ALA A 38 -11.40 -2.36 11.27
N TYR A 39 -11.32 -1.14 10.75
CA TYR A 39 -11.88 -0.80 9.44
C TYR A 39 -11.05 -1.37 8.27
N ASP A 40 -9.80 -0.94 8.14
CA ASP A 40 -8.89 -1.43 7.09
C ASP A 40 -7.41 -1.23 7.47
N ARG A 41 -6.69 -2.34 7.61
CA ARG A 41 -5.24 -2.35 7.89
C ARG A 41 -4.40 -1.67 6.81
N THR A 42 -4.86 -1.64 5.55
CA THR A 42 -4.08 -1.10 4.44
C THR A 42 -3.94 0.43 4.48
N LEU A 43 -4.75 1.10 5.31
CA LEU A 43 -4.66 2.54 5.55
C LEU A 43 -3.36 2.92 6.28
N LEU A 44 -2.93 2.07 7.22
CA LEU A 44 -1.74 2.30 8.04
C LEU A 44 -0.49 1.67 7.44
N VAL A 45 -0.58 0.47 6.88
CA VAL A 45 0.58 -0.29 6.38
C VAL A 45 0.65 -0.23 4.85
N ALA A 46 1.86 -0.13 4.30
CA ALA A 46 2.04 -0.24 2.85
C ALA A 46 1.87 -1.69 2.40
N ASP A 47 1.21 -1.91 1.25
CA ASP A 47 1.15 -3.24 0.64
C ASP A 47 2.58 -3.63 0.16
N PRO A 48 3.13 -4.78 0.58
CA PRO A 48 4.46 -5.22 0.15
C PRO A 48 4.53 -5.60 -1.34
N ARG A 49 3.40 -5.76 -2.02
CA ARG A 49 3.36 -6.18 -3.43
C ARG A 49 4.02 -5.13 -4.34
N ARG A 50 5.01 -5.59 -5.12
CA ARG A 50 5.72 -4.81 -6.13
C ARG A 50 5.66 -5.52 -7.49
N CYS A 51 5.64 -4.75 -8.57
CA CYS A 51 5.71 -5.33 -9.91
C CYS A 51 7.08 -5.98 -10.11
N GLU A 52 7.08 -7.24 -10.57
CA GLU A 52 8.32 -7.93 -10.92
C GLU A 52 9.03 -7.22 -12.09
N PRO A 53 10.37 -7.13 -12.07
CA PRO A 53 11.12 -6.54 -13.17
C PRO A 53 11.00 -7.39 -14.45
N LYS A 54 11.09 -6.74 -15.60
CA LYS A 54 11.05 -7.41 -16.90
C LYS A 54 12.31 -8.24 -17.13
N LYS A 55 12.15 -9.52 -17.49
CA LYS A 55 13.23 -10.39 -17.96
C LYS A 55 13.31 -10.36 -19.49
N PHE A 56 14.49 -10.59 -20.06
CA PHE A 56 14.67 -10.64 -21.52
C PHE A 56 13.84 -11.78 -22.15
N GLY A 57 13.57 -11.72 -23.46
CA GLY A 57 12.93 -12.85 -24.18
C GLY A 57 11.40 -12.89 -24.11
N GLY A 58 10.75 -11.75 -23.89
CA GLY A 58 9.30 -11.58 -24.07
C GLY A 58 8.83 -10.17 -23.70
N PRO A 59 7.54 -9.87 -23.89
CA PRO A 59 7.00 -8.53 -23.66
C PRO A 59 6.84 -8.17 -22.18
N GLY A 60 6.63 -9.15 -21.28
CA GLY A 60 6.31 -8.92 -19.87
C GLY A 60 7.29 -9.54 -18.88
N ALA A 61 7.07 -9.32 -17.57
CA ALA A 61 7.90 -9.88 -16.50
C ALA A 61 7.97 -11.41 -16.51
N ARG A 62 6.86 -12.06 -16.88
CA ARG A 62 6.73 -13.52 -16.99
C ARG A 62 6.47 -14.04 -18.42
N ALA A 63 5.95 -13.20 -19.31
CA ALA A 63 5.63 -13.60 -20.67
C ALA A 63 6.90 -13.86 -21.49
N ARG A 64 6.92 -14.94 -22.25
CA ARG A 64 7.98 -15.28 -23.20
C ARG A 64 7.47 -15.17 -24.64
N PHE A 65 8.37 -14.92 -25.59
CA PHE A 65 8.02 -15.03 -27.01
C PHE A 65 7.61 -16.46 -27.34
N GLN A 66 6.55 -16.61 -28.14
CA GLN A 66 6.06 -17.91 -28.58
C GLN A 66 7.15 -18.60 -29.42
N LYS A 67 7.50 -19.83 -29.06
CA LYS A 67 8.40 -20.66 -29.87
C LYS A 67 7.59 -21.42 -30.91
N SER A 68 8.09 -21.48 -32.14
CA SER A 68 7.69 -22.50 -33.13
C SER A 68 8.72 -23.62 -33.13
N TYR A 69 8.27 -24.86 -33.02
CA TYR A 69 9.10 -26.05 -33.17
C TYR A 69 8.95 -26.60 -34.60
N ARG A 70 9.95 -27.34 -35.07
CA ARG A 70 9.89 -28.23 -36.23
C ARG A 70 10.27 -29.63 -35.79
#